data_AF-A0A7S3AR81-F1
#
_entry.id   AF-A0A7S3AR81-F1
#
_cell.length_a   1.000
_cell.length_b   1.000
_cell.length_c   1.000
_cell.angle_alpha   90.00
_cell.angle_beta   90.00
_cell.angle_gamma   90.00
#
_symmetry.space_group_name_H-M   'P 1'
#
loop_
_entity.id
_entity.type
_entity.pdbx_description
1 polymer ?
#
loop_
_entity_poly.entity_id
_entity_poly.type
_entity_poly.pdbx_seq_one_letter_code
_entity_poly.pdbx_strand_id
1 'polypeptide(L)'
;RREAEVTAMREVATASSELPGGLTVGDTRYFCVASETFDDGDKLMYGELGEVMGPPTLAGTKGKGLEHYSGEAVDMMFPGNKGNIACFPTLLSREPPPP
;
A
#
# COMPACT_ATOMS: atom_id res chain seq x y z
N ARG A 1 -41.65 -11.91 18.80
CA ARG A 1 -41.27 -11.63 17.40
C ARG A 1 -40.11 -10.65 17.46
N ARG A 2 -38.87 -11.20 17.50
CA ARG A 2 -37.61 -10.44 17.53
C ARG A 2 -37.19 -10.28 16.07
N GLU A 3 -37.75 -9.28 15.41
CA GLU A 3 -37.26 -8.80 14.12
C GLU A 3 -36.60 -7.45 14.42
N ALA A 4 -35.50 -7.52 15.18
CA ALA A 4 -34.53 -6.43 15.23
C ALA A 4 -33.72 -6.59 13.95
N GLU A 5 -34.29 -6.02 12.90
CA GLU A 5 -33.80 -6.00 11.54
C GLU A 5 -32.32 -5.58 11.53
N VAL A 6 -31.52 -6.48 10.97
CA VAL A 6 -30.07 -6.45 10.86
C VAL A 6 -29.68 -5.38 9.85
N THR A 7 -29.87 -4.10 10.20
CA THR A 7 -29.54 -2.96 9.35
C THR A 7 -28.93 -1.84 10.21
N ALA A 8 -27.92 -2.16 11.00
CA ALA A 8 -27.16 -1.18 11.78
C ALA A 8 -25.80 -1.74 12.22
N MET A 9 -24.93 -2.10 11.27
CA MET A 9 -23.50 -2.35 11.55
C MET A 9 -22.55 -1.79 10.50
N ARG A 10 -23.04 -1.11 9.47
CA ARG A 10 -22.19 -0.28 8.61
C ARG A 10 -22.22 1.12 9.19
N GLU A 11 -21.07 1.75 9.34
CA GLU A 11 -20.88 3.12 9.83
C GLU A 11 -20.71 3.32 11.33
N VAL A 12 -19.85 2.53 11.99
CA VAL A 12 -19.12 3.06 13.15
C VAL A 12 -17.66 2.59 13.11
N ALA A 13 -16.76 3.55 12.91
CA ALA A 13 -15.28 3.47 12.99
C ALA A 13 -14.52 2.92 11.76
N THR A 14 -14.18 3.77 10.77
CA THR A 14 -12.99 3.53 9.93
C THR A 14 -12.05 4.73 9.76
N ALA A 15 -12.31 5.90 10.35
CA ALA A 15 -11.47 7.09 10.16
C ALA A 15 -10.15 7.10 10.98
N SER A 16 -9.69 5.99 11.56
CA SER A 16 -8.44 5.95 12.34
C SER A 16 -7.49 4.81 12.01
N SER A 17 -7.83 3.94 11.06
CA SER A 17 -6.94 2.85 10.60
C SER A 17 -6.72 2.84 9.08
N GLU A 18 -7.23 3.85 8.38
CA GLU A 18 -7.05 4.03 6.94
C GLU A 18 -5.74 4.79 6.69
N LEU A 19 -4.84 4.16 5.95
CA LEU A 19 -3.62 4.73 5.43
C LEU A 19 -3.93 5.71 4.30
N PRO A 20 -2.97 6.58 3.91
CA PRO A 20 -3.12 7.49 2.78
C PRO A 20 -3.73 6.79 1.56
N GLY A 21 -4.66 7.48 0.87
CA GLY A 21 -5.36 6.94 -0.30
C GLY A 21 -6.45 5.89 0.01
N GLY A 22 -6.90 5.80 1.26
CA GLY A 22 -7.94 4.84 1.66
C GLY A 22 -7.47 3.40 1.62
N LEU A 23 -6.16 3.21 1.83
CA LEU A 23 -5.53 1.90 1.91
C LEU A 23 -5.61 1.36 3.35
N THR A 24 -5.53 0.05 3.50
CA THR A 24 -5.51 -0.61 4.81
C THR A 24 -4.39 -1.63 4.85
N VAL A 25 -3.82 -1.89 6.02
CA VAL A 25 -2.83 -2.97 6.17
C VAL A 25 -3.43 -4.31 5.72
N GLY A 26 -2.69 -5.08 4.94
CA GLY A 26 -3.11 -6.34 4.33
C GLY A 26 -3.87 -6.18 3.00
N ASP A 27 -4.18 -4.95 2.58
CA ASP A 27 -4.75 -4.71 1.26
C ASP A 27 -3.70 -4.91 0.16
N THR A 28 -4.11 -5.45 -0.99
CA THR A 28 -3.21 -5.71 -2.12
C THR A 28 -3.48 -4.76 -3.28
N ARG A 29 -2.40 -4.26 -3.88
CA ARG A 29 -2.43 -3.27 -4.96
C ARG A 29 -1.38 -3.54 -6.02
N TYR A 30 -1.72 -3.24 -7.27
CA TYR A 30 -0.80 -3.30 -8.38
C TYR A 30 0.00 -2.01 -8.50
N PHE A 31 1.32 -2.12 -8.65
CA PHE A 31 2.18 -0.98 -8.95
C PHE A 31 2.04 -0.58 -10.43
N CYS A 32 1.61 0.64 -10.70
CA CYS A 32 1.14 1.05 -12.03
C CYS A 32 2.07 2.04 -12.74
N VAL A 33 3.32 2.17 -12.29
CA VAL A 33 4.31 3.06 -12.91
C VAL A 33 5.60 2.32 -13.24
N ALA A 34 6.56 3.04 -13.83
CA ALA A 34 7.79 2.48 -14.35
C ALA A 34 8.50 1.60 -13.31
N SER A 35 8.92 0.40 -13.74
CA SER A 35 9.66 -0.53 -12.89
C SER A 35 10.99 0.08 -12.46
N GLU A 36 11.38 -0.18 -11.21
CA GLU A 36 12.62 0.30 -10.63
C GLU A 36 13.37 -0.84 -9.94
N THR A 37 14.69 -0.79 -9.94
CA THR A 37 15.55 -1.72 -9.19
C THR A 37 16.47 -0.91 -8.32
N PHE A 38 16.45 -1.20 -7.02
CA PHE A 38 17.25 -0.51 -6.02
C PHE A 38 18.60 -1.19 -5.84
N ASP A 39 19.59 -0.46 -5.36
CA ASP A 39 20.96 -0.97 -5.13
C ASP A 39 21.00 -2.13 -4.12
N ASP A 40 20.08 -2.20 -3.16
CA ASP A 40 19.95 -3.30 -2.20
C ASP A 40 19.40 -4.62 -2.82
N GLY A 41 18.98 -4.57 -4.09
CA GLY A 41 18.44 -5.68 -4.86
C GLY A 41 16.92 -5.83 -4.81
N ASP A 42 16.24 -4.98 -4.04
CA ASP A 42 14.78 -4.85 -4.08
C ASP A 42 14.32 -4.33 -5.45
N LYS A 43 13.13 -4.72 -5.88
CA LYS A 43 12.56 -4.38 -7.18
C LYS A 43 11.11 -3.92 -7.04
N LEU A 44 10.73 -2.99 -7.90
CA LEU A 44 9.35 -2.65 -8.19
C LEU A 44 9.12 -2.97 -9.66
N MET A 45 8.20 -3.86 -9.98
CA MET A 45 7.84 -4.12 -11.37
C MET A 45 6.49 -3.49 -11.71
N TYR A 46 6.38 -2.96 -12.93
CA TYR A 46 5.10 -2.50 -13.45
C TYR A 46 4.11 -3.67 -13.51
N GLY A 47 2.91 -3.47 -12.99
CA GLY A 47 1.88 -4.49 -12.86
C GLY A 47 2.16 -5.52 -11.76
N GLU A 48 3.14 -5.30 -10.89
CA GLU A 48 3.41 -6.21 -9.78
C GLU A 48 2.43 -5.97 -8.63
N LEU A 49 1.90 -7.07 -8.08
CA LEU A 49 1.02 -7.04 -6.93
C LEU A 49 1.85 -6.98 -5.65
N GLY A 50 1.64 -5.92 -4.87
CA GLY A 50 2.21 -5.76 -3.53
C GLY A 50 1.12 -5.76 -2.45
N GLU A 51 1.52 -6.04 -1.21
CA GLU A 51 0.67 -5.96 -0.02
C GLU A 51 1.04 -4.75 0.83
N VAL A 52 0.04 -4.01 1.29
CA VAL A 52 0.23 -2.85 2.17
C VAL A 52 0.57 -3.34 3.58
N MET A 53 1.76 -2.99 4.06
CA MET A 53 2.27 -3.40 5.37
C MET A 53 2.03 -2.35 6.45
N GLY A 54 1.76 -1.09 6.08
CA GLY A 54 1.58 -0.04 7.06
C GLY A 54 1.95 1.36 6.59
N PRO A 55 2.04 2.31 7.53
CA PRO A 55 2.63 3.61 7.27
C PRO A 55 4.13 3.46 6.95
N PRO A 56 4.71 4.43 6.22
CA PRO A 56 6.08 4.33 5.74
C PRO A 56 7.05 4.36 6.91
N THR A 57 7.98 3.41 6.93
CA THR A 57 9.03 3.32 7.93
C THR A 57 10.34 3.90 7.42
N LEU A 58 11.21 4.35 8.33
CA LEU A 58 12.58 4.78 7.98
C LEU A 58 13.36 3.67 7.26
N ALA A 59 13.08 2.40 7.56
CA ALA A 59 13.69 1.26 6.88
C ALA A 59 13.18 1.10 5.44
N GLY A 60 11.87 1.27 5.20
CA GLY A 60 11.25 1.17 3.88
C GLY A 60 11.58 2.30 2.91
N THR A 61 12.07 3.43 3.43
CA THR A 61 12.44 4.64 2.65
C THR A 61 13.95 4.82 2.47
N LYS A 62 14.78 4.16 3.28
CA LYS A 62 16.25 4.29 3.27
C LYS A 62 16.83 3.87 1.91
N GLY A 63 17.58 4.78 1.28
CA GLY A 63 18.24 4.52 0.00
C GLY A 63 17.32 4.51 -1.22
N LYS A 64 16.02 4.80 -1.04
CA LYS A 64 15.01 4.79 -2.12
C LYS A 64 14.57 6.19 -2.55
N GLY A 65 15.26 7.24 -2.07
CA GLY A 65 14.92 8.65 -2.38
C GLY A 65 13.58 9.12 -1.79
N LEU A 66 12.93 8.30 -0.97
CA LEU A 66 11.61 8.57 -0.39
C LEU A 66 11.66 9.17 1.02
N GLU A 67 12.86 9.37 1.57
CA GLU A 67 13.10 9.94 2.90
C GLU A 67 12.50 11.35 3.08
N HIS A 68 12.32 12.09 1.99
CA HIS A 68 11.70 13.42 1.99
C HIS A 68 10.17 13.40 1.95
N TYR A 69 9.56 12.25 1.67
CA TYR A 69 8.11 12.12 1.50
C TYR A 69 7.50 11.47 2.75
N SER A 70 7.59 12.18 3.87
CA SER A 70 7.06 11.70 5.14
C SER A 70 5.54 11.92 5.21
N GLY A 71 4.78 10.82 5.23
CA GLY A 71 3.37 10.80 5.63
C GLY A 71 2.33 10.58 4.52
N GLU A 72 2.71 10.63 3.24
CA GLU A 72 1.77 10.43 2.12
C GLU A 72 1.93 9.09 1.41
N ALA A 73 3.05 8.41 1.64
CA ALA A 73 3.30 7.07 1.12
C ALA A 73 2.73 5.98 2.06
N VAL A 74 2.72 4.74 1.60
CA VAL A 74 2.46 3.53 2.37
C VAL A 74 3.58 2.54 2.15
N ASP A 75 4.00 1.82 3.19
CA ASP A 75 4.97 0.74 3.03
C ASP A 75 4.26 -0.47 2.43
N MET A 76 4.79 -0.98 1.33
CA MET A 76 4.29 -2.19 0.69
C MET A 76 5.37 -3.25 0.55
N MET A 77 4.98 -4.51 0.68
CA MET A 77 5.85 -5.65 0.44
C MET A 77 5.53 -6.25 -0.93
N PHE A 78 6.56 -6.40 -1.75
CA PHE A 78 6.45 -7.02 -3.07
C PHE A 78 7.17 -8.38 -3.07
N PRO A 79 6.68 -9.35 -3.85
CA PRO A 79 7.27 -10.68 -3.91
C PRO A 79 8.72 -10.63 -4.41
N GLY A 80 9.64 -11.26 -3.68
CA GLY A 80 11.07 -11.30 -4.02
C GLY A 80 11.91 -10.18 -3.41
N ASN A 81 11.28 -9.20 -2.76
CA ASN A 81 12.00 -8.16 -2.01
C ASN A 81 12.35 -8.62 -0.60
N LYS A 82 13.41 -8.01 -0.06
CA LYS A 82 13.87 -8.24 1.31
C LYS A 82 13.24 -7.25 2.28
N GLY A 83 12.89 -6.07 1.79
CA GLY A 83 12.31 -4.99 2.57
C GLY A 83 11.05 -4.41 1.95
N ASN A 84 10.34 -3.66 2.78
CA ASN A 84 9.20 -2.86 2.37
C ASN A 84 9.68 -1.74 1.42
N ILE A 85 8.76 -1.31 0.56
CA ILE A 85 8.97 -0.20 -0.34
C ILE A 85 7.85 0.81 -0.08
N ALA A 86 8.23 2.01 0.32
CA ALA A 86 7.28 3.10 0.40
C ALA A 86 6.74 3.40 -1.02
N CYS A 87 5.42 3.41 -1.18
CA CYS A 87 4.74 3.67 -2.44
C CYS A 87 3.63 4.69 -2.20
N PHE A 88 3.47 5.64 -3.12
CA PHE A 88 2.33 6.55 -3.03
C PHE A 88 1.06 5.83 -3.46
N PRO A 89 -0.06 6.01 -2.75
CA PRO A 89 -1.36 5.46 -3.13
C PRO A 89 -1.79 5.84 -4.55
N THR A 90 -1.33 6.98 -5.05
CA THR A 90 -1.60 7.46 -6.42
C THR A 90 -0.92 6.66 -7.52
N LEU A 91 0.13 5.89 -7.18
CA LEU A 91 0.86 5.02 -8.11
C LEU A 91 0.33 3.59 -8.11
N LEU A 92 -0.74 3.35 -7.34
CA LEU A 92 -1.29 2.03 -7.05
C LEU A 92 -2.70 1.89 -7.62
N SER A 93 -3.02 0.69 -8.10
CA SER A 93 -4.36 0.35 -8.60
C SER A 93 -4.91 -0.90 -7.92
N ARG A 94 -6.23 -0.98 -7.84
CA ARG A 94 -6.94 -2.20 -7.43
C ARG A 94 -6.97 -3.24 -8.54
N GLU A 95 -6.91 -2.78 -9.79
CA GLU A 95 -6.97 -3.61 -10.99
C GLU A 95 -5.58 -3.67 -11.64
N PRO A 96 -5.23 -4.79 -12.29
CA PRO A 96 -3.96 -4.92 -12.99
C PRO A 96 -3.91 -3.89 -14.13
N PRO A 97 -2.77 -3.18 -14.29
CA PRO A 97 -2.62 -2.23 -15.38
C PRO A 97 -2.50 -2.96 -16.74
N PRO A 98 -2.81 -2.29 -17.86
CA PRO A 98 -2.71 -2.86 -19.19
C PRO A 98 -1.24 -3.23 -19.55
N PRO A 99 -1.02 -4.28 -20.36
CA PRO A 99 0.31 -4.74 -20.74
C PRO A 99 1.04 -3.80 -21.72
#